data_AF-A0A7W9YJL5-F1
#
_entry.id   AF-A0A7W9YJL5-F1
#
_cell.length_a   1.000
_cell.length_b   1.000
_cell.length_c   1.000
_cell.angle_alpha   90.00
_cell.angle_beta   90.00
_cell.angle_gamma   90.00
#
_symmetry.space_group_name_H-M   'P 1'
#
loop_
_entity.id
_entity.type
_entity.pdbx_description
1 polymer ?
#
loop_
_entity_poly.entity_id
_entity_poly.type
_entity_poly.pdbx_seq_one_letter_code
_entity_poly.pdbx_strand_id
1 'polypeptide(L)'
;MGTLSWINGSSPASPSEAIARLRGHLAADGTERLYAGDRGTVASLSIRTGLTVWCMGGLFRWRDDLGIQQTHPAADPEGAAQRIAALAGLRRAAHAAA
;
A
#
# COMPACT_ATOMS: atom_id res chain seq x y z
N MET A 1 10.43 31.03 -15.71
CA MET A 1 9.61 30.08 -16.48
C MET A 1 10.12 28.68 -16.18
N GLY A 2 9.69 28.10 -15.06
CA GLY A 2 10.09 26.75 -14.64
C GLY A 2 8.93 25.81 -14.92
N THR A 3 9.07 24.94 -15.91
CA THR A 3 8.08 23.91 -16.23
C THR A 3 8.14 22.85 -15.13
N LEU A 4 7.14 22.82 -14.26
CA LEU A 4 7.00 21.77 -13.26
C LEU A 4 6.67 20.46 -14.00
N SER A 5 7.64 19.54 -14.07
CA SER A 5 7.55 18.22 -14.73
C SER A 5 6.86 17.14 -13.89
N TRP A 6 5.85 17.49 -13.09
CA TRP A 6 5.06 16.55 -12.29
C TRP A 6 4.00 15.73 -13.05
N ILE A 7 3.90 15.89 -14.38
CA ILE A 7 2.88 15.20 -15.19
C ILE A 7 3.53 14.07 -16.00
N ASN A 8 3.98 13.01 -15.33
CA ASN A 8 3.95 11.61 -15.81
C ASN A 8 4.54 10.70 -14.72
N GLY A 9 3.91 9.63 -14.23
CA GLY A 9 2.82 8.85 -14.79
C GLY A 9 1.80 8.41 -13.74
N SER A 10 0.54 8.48 -14.15
CA SER A 10 -0.62 7.77 -13.58
C SER A 10 -0.81 7.90 -12.07
N SER A 11 -1.31 9.06 -11.62
CA SER A 11 -2.21 9.02 -10.45
C SER A 11 -3.29 7.97 -10.73
N PRO A 12 -3.53 7.00 -9.84
CA PRO A 12 -4.57 6.01 -10.06
C PRO A 12 -5.90 6.73 -10.21
N ALA A 13 -6.66 6.40 -11.26
CA ALA A 13 -7.92 7.07 -11.58
C ALA A 13 -8.98 6.82 -10.50
N SER A 14 -8.79 5.78 -9.67
CA SER A 14 -9.64 5.44 -8.53
C SER A 14 -8.84 4.79 -7.39
N PRO A 15 -9.33 4.84 -6.14
CA PRO A 15 -8.74 4.11 -5.02
C PRO A 15 -8.55 2.61 -5.31
N SER A 16 -9.48 2.01 -6.04
CA SER A 16 -9.47 0.58 -6.40
C SER A 16 -8.34 0.26 -7.38
N GLU A 17 -8.08 1.15 -8.35
CA GLU A 17 -6.92 1.03 -9.24
C GLU A 17 -5.60 1.16 -8.46
N ALA A 18 -5.54 2.09 -7.50
CA ALA A 18 -4.37 2.26 -6.65
C ALA A 18 -4.06 0.97 -5.86
N ILE A 19 -5.09 0.40 -5.23
CA ILE A 19 -4.99 -0.86 -4.49
C ILE A 19 -4.63 -2.03 -5.42
N ALA A 20 -5.16 -2.09 -6.65
CA ALA A 20 -4.83 -3.12 -7.62
C ALA A 20 -3.35 -3.07 -8.03
N ARG A 21 -2.82 -1.86 -8.30
CA ARG A 21 -1.39 -1.65 -8.60
C ARG A 21 -0.51 -2.05 -7.42
N LEU A 22 -0.83 -1.58 -6.22
CA LEU A 22 -0.13 -1.95 -4.98
C LEU A 22 -0.14 -3.47 -4.77
N ARG A 23 -1.28 -4.13 -4.99
CA ARG A 23 -1.41 -5.59 -4.90
C ARG A 23 -0.49 -6.29 -5.88
N GLY A 24 -0.36 -5.78 -7.11
CA GLY A 24 0.54 -6.32 -8.13
C GLY A 24 2.00 -6.31 -7.68
N HIS A 25 2.49 -5.18 -7.16
CA HIS A 25 3.85 -5.07 -6.62
C HIS A 25 4.08 -6.02 -5.44
N LEU A 26 3.15 -6.06 -4.47
CA LEU A 26 3.28 -6.93 -3.30
C LEU A 26 3.24 -8.43 -3.67
N ALA A 27 2.45 -8.81 -4.68
CA ALA A 27 2.40 -10.18 -5.17
C ALA A 27 3.70 -10.59 -5.88
N ALA A 28 4.32 -9.66 -6.63
CA ALA A 28 5.64 -9.89 -7.25
C ALA A 28 6.74 -10.10 -6.20
N ASP A 29 6.65 -9.41 -5.06
CA ASP A 29 7.55 -9.58 -3.91
C ASP A 29 7.26 -10.83 -3.06
N GLY A 30 6.31 -11.69 -3.49
CA GLY A 30 5.96 -12.92 -2.79
C GLY A 30 5.11 -12.71 -1.53
N THR A 31 4.44 -11.56 -1.39
CA THR A 31 3.50 -11.33 -0.28
C THR A 31 2.24 -12.16 -0.50
N GLU A 32 2.12 -13.27 0.24
CA GLU A 32 0.96 -14.15 0.14
C GLU A 32 -0.31 -13.60 0.83
N ARG A 33 -1.46 -13.90 0.21
CA ARG A 33 -2.84 -13.65 0.69
C ARG A 33 -3.18 -12.17 0.92
N LEU A 34 -3.67 -11.58 -0.16
CA LEU A 34 -4.07 -10.19 -0.30
C LEU A 34 -5.59 -10.10 -0.52
N TYR A 35 -6.30 -9.40 0.37
CA TYR A 35 -7.75 -9.23 0.28
C TYR A 35 -8.08 -7.78 -0.05
N ALA A 36 -8.73 -7.55 -1.20
CA ALA A 36 -9.13 -6.22 -1.62
C ALA A 36 -10.61 -5.95 -1.31
N GLY A 37 -10.93 -4.75 -0.84
CA GLY A 37 -12.28 -4.25 -0.66
C GLY A 37 -12.44 -2.86 -1.28
N ASP A 38 -13.62 -2.52 -1.79
CA ASP A 38 -13.90 -1.23 -2.42
C ASP A 38 -15.29 -0.72 -1.99
N ARG A 39 -15.35 0.57 -1.64
CA ARG A 39 -16.56 1.35 -1.40
C ARG A 39 -16.46 2.71 -2.09
N GLY A 40 -16.13 2.75 -3.37
CA GLY A 40 -16.17 3.92 -4.25
C GLY A 40 -15.11 4.99 -3.92
N THR A 41 -15.21 5.60 -2.74
CA THR A 41 -14.26 6.60 -2.24
C THR A 41 -13.10 5.99 -1.46
N VAL A 42 -13.19 4.71 -1.11
CA VAL A 42 -12.21 3.97 -0.31
C VAL A 42 -12.00 2.60 -0.88
N ALA A 43 -10.75 2.21 -1.07
CA ALA A 43 -10.37 0.83 -1.28
C ALA A 43 -9.42 0.37 -0.17
N SER A 44 -9.38 -0.91 0.15
CA SER A 44 -8.48 -1.47 1.15
C SER A 44 -7.80 -2.73 0.65
N LEU A 45 -6.60 -3.00 1.19
CA LEU A 45 -5.83 -4.21 0.97
C LEU A 45 -5.39 -4.78 2.32
N SER A 46 -5.89 -5.94 2.69
CA SER A 46 -5.45 -6.65 3.89
C SER A 46 -4.42 -7.71 3.55
N ILE A 47 -3.36 -7.78 4.35
CA ILE A 47 -2.23 -8.70 4.26
C ILE A 47 -2.27 -9.62 5.48
N ARG A 48 -1.97 -10.91 5.29
CA ARG A 48 -2.07 -11.95 6.34
C ARG A 48 -1.32 -11.63 7.65
N THR A 49 -0.28 -10.80 7.60
CA THR A 49 0.50 -10.34 8.77
C THR A 49 -0.25 -9.33 9.65
N GLY A 50 -1.58 -9.22 9.52
CA GLY A 50 -2.41 -8.27 10.26
C GLY A 50 -2.24 -6.82 9.80
N LEU A 51 -1.65 -6.60 8.62
CA LEU A 51 -1.54 -5.26 8.04
C LEU A 51 -2.74 -5.00 7.13
N THR A 52 -3.40 -3.85 7.32
CA THR A 52 -4.41 -3.36 6.38
C THR A 52 -3.98 -2.00 5.86
N VAL A 53 -4.01 -1.86 4.54
CA VAL A 53 -3.74 -0.62 3.82
C VAL A 53 -5.07 -0.08 3.30
N TRP A 54 -5.33 1.20 3.48
CA TRP A 54 -6.46 1.89 2.90
C TRP A 54 -5.96 2.88 1.84
N CYS A 55 -6.68 2.99 0.73
CA CYS A 55 -6.54 4.06 -0.23
C CYS A 55 -7.77 4.95 -0.17
N MET A 56 -7.58 6.23 0.16
CA MET A 56 -8.62 7.26 0.17
C MET A 56 -7.97 8.61 -0.11
N GLY A 57 -8.59 9.43 -0.97
CA GLY A 57 -8.12 10.80 -1.22
C GLY A 57 -6.71 10.87 -1.83
N GLY A 58 -6.33 9.90 -2.67
CA GLY A 58 -5.01 9.87 -3.31
C GLY A 58 -3.86 9.47 -2.39
N LEU A 59 -4.16 8.90 -1.21
CA LEU A 59 -3.16 8.45 -0.25
C LEU A 59 -3.39 7.00 0.14
N PHE A 60 -2.30 6.23 0.18
CA PHE A 60 -2.22 4.99 0.95
C PHE A 60 -2.02 5.32 2.42
N ARG A 61 -2.71 4.59 3.29
CA ARG A 61 -2.65 4.73 4.75
C ARG A 61 -2.56 3.35 5.37
N TRP A 62 -1.68 3.16 6.35
CA TRP A 62 -1.61 1.93 7.15
C TRP A 62 -1.09 2.27 8.55
N ARG A 63 -1.08 1.28 9.44
CA ARG A 63 -0.43 1.40 10.76
C ARG A 63 0.84 0.58 10.79
N ASP A 64 1.94 1.16 11.25
CA ASP A 64 3.19 0.44 11.50
C ASP A 64 3.08 -0.48 12.73
N ASP A 65 4.19 -1.09 13.14
CA ASP A 65 4.26 -1.98 14.31
C ASP A 65 4.03 -1.26 15.64
N LEU A 66 4.31 0.05 15.72
CA LEU A 66 4.02 0.90 16.87
C LEU A 66 2.55 1.40 16.86
N GLY A 67 1.77 1.02 15.84
CA GLY A 67 0.41 1.47 15.66
C GLY A 67 0.28 2.90 15.12
N ILE A 68 1.40 3.54 14.76
CA ILE A 68 1.42 4.90 14.22
C ILE A 68 0.93 4.86 12.78
N GLN A 69 0.07 5.83 12.44
CA GLN A 69 -0.45 5.95 11.10
C GLN A 69 0.63 6.47 10.15
N GLN A 70 0.93 5.66 9.14
CA GLN A 70 1.79 6.03 8.03
C GLN A 70 0.93 6.42 6.82
N THR A 71 1.44 7.36 6.03
CA THR A 71 0.79 7.83 4.80
C THR A 71 1.79 7.86 3.65
N HIS A 72 1.37 7.42 2.47
CA HIS A 72 2.18 7.44 1.26
C HIS A 72 1.34 7.86 0.04
N PRO A 73 1.91 8.58 -0.93
CA PRO A 73 1.17 8.96 -2.14
C PRO A 73 0.65 7.75 -2.92
N ALA A 74 -0.62 7.79 -3.35
CA ALA A 74 -1.18 6.74 -4.20
C ALA A 74 -0.61 6.72 -5.63
N ALA A 75 0.02 7.83 -6.04
CA ALA A 75 0.76 7.95 -7.29
C ALA A 75 2.11 7.18 -7.28
N ASP A 76 2.56 6.70 -6.12
CA ASP A 76 3.77 5.88 -5.97
C ASP A 76 3.45 4.54 -5.29
N PRO A 77 2.75 3.63 -6.00
CA PRO A 77 2.40 2.31 -5.46
C PRO A 77 3.63 1.40 -5.25
N GLU A 78 4.72 1.61 -6.00
CA GLU A 78 5.96 0.85 -5.84
C GLU A 78 6.67 1.20 -4.53
N GLY A 79 6.88 2.50 -4.25
CA GLY A 79 7.47 2.94 -3.00
C GLY A 79 6.61 2.58 -1.78
N ALA A 80 5.28 2.58 -1.93
CA ALA A 80 4.38 2.05 -0.90
C ALA A 80 4.61 0.54 -0.67
N ALA A 81 4.70 -0.25 -1.74
CA ALA A 81 4.89 -1.70 -1.67
C ALA A 81 6.19 -2.06 -0.93
N GLN A 82 7.30 -1.39 -1.24
CA GLN A 82 8.59 -1.64 -0.58
C GLN A 82 8.52 -1.45 0.94
N ARG A 83 7.90 -0.34 1.40
CA ARG A 83 7.72 -0.06 2.84
C ARG A 83 6.83 -1.09 3.51
N ILE A 84 5.74 -1.45 2.85
CA ILE A 84 4.76 -2.42 3.34
C ILE A 84 5.38 -3.83 3.42
N ALA A 85 6.13 -4.25 2.42
CA ALA A 85 6.81 -5.54 2.38
C ALA A 85 7.85 -5.65 3.50
N ALA A 86 8.65 -4.60 3.73
CA ALA A 86 9.58 -4.55 4.85
C ALA A 86 8.88 -4.73 6.21
N LEU A 87 7.79 -3.99 6.44
CA LEU A 87 7.00 -4.10 7.66
C LEU A 87 6.36 -5.50 7.83
N ALA A 88 5.83 -6.07 6.75
CA ALA A 88 5.26 -7.42 6.77
C ALA A 88 6.33 -8.48 7.07
N GLY A 89 7.54 -8.31 6.55
CA GLY A 89 8.70 -9.16 6.87
C GLY A 89 9.04 -9.14 8.35
N LEU A 90 9.14 -7.95 8.95
CA LEU A 90 9.42 -7.77 10.38
C LEU A 90 8.35 -8.46 11.26
N ARG A 91 7.07 -8.26 10.95
CA ARG A 91 5.97 -8.91 11.70
C ARG A 91 6.00 -10.43 11.59
N ARG A 92 6.31 -10.96 10.40
CA ARG A 92 6.43 -12.41 10.19
C ARG A 92 7.57 -13.00 11.02
N ALA A 93 8.73 -12.33 11.07
CA ALA A 93 9.86 -12.76 11.88
C ALA A 93 9.52 -12.75 13.38
N ALA A 94 8.85 -11.69 13.86
CA ALA A 94 8.38 -11.62 15.24
C ALA A 94 7.39 -12.74 15.61
N HIS A 95 6.45 -13.07 14.71
CA HIS A 95 5.51 -14.18 14.92
C HIS A 95 6.16 -15.56 14.91
N ALA A 96 7.28 -15.74 14.20
CA ALA A 96 8.00 -17.01 14.16
C ALA A 96 8.92 -17.23 15.37
N ALA A 97 9.27 -16.16 16.09
CA ALA A 97 10.13 -16.19 17.27
C ALA A 97 9.36 -16.30 18.59
N ALA A 98 8.03 -16.24 18.55
CA ALA A 98 7.11 -16.36 19.69
C ALA A 98 6.59 -17.78 19.84
#